data_AF-A0AA86IRB0-F1
#
_entry.id   AF-A0AA86IRB0-F1
#
_cell.length_a   1.000
_cell.length_b   1.000
_cell.length_c   1.000
_cell.angle_alpha   90.00
_cell.angle_beta   90.00
_cell.angle_gamma   90.00
#
_symmetry.space_group_name_H-M   'P 1'
#
loop_
_entity.id
_entity.type
_entity.pdbx_description
1 polymer ?
#
loop_
_entity_poly.entity_id
_entity_poly.type
_entity_poly.pdbx_seq_one_letter_code
_entity_poly.pdbx_strand_id
1 'polypeptide(L)'
;MIEAAQGSRSEGKLLIAYSDNNGSTIGVEYASVASTQANFLMGVCSVAASDKQKRIVTSSALGNTDETETTNDGGDDMEKRIAVLEAEVAHIKSDVAELKGDVKKIRDDVATTTRDMAVVLQKLVDIDANLLKKPSTSEMSSAISSAANKQICWTIGVAFAILGIAKYIF
;
A
#
# COMPACT_ATOMS: atom_id res chain seq x y z
N MET A 1 -50.70 -15.49 72.75
CA MET A 1 -50.20 -16.23 71.58
C MET A 1 -49.56 -15.20 70.67
N ILE A 2 -48.23 -15.11 70.67
CA ILE A 2 -47.49 -14.21 69.78
C ILE A 2 -46.98 -15.09 68.65
N GLU A 3 -47.66 -14.99 67.52
CA GLU A 3 -47.39 -15.76 66.31
C GLU A 3 -46.15 -15.15 65.65
N ALA A 4 -45.00 -15.81 65.83
CA ALA A 4 -43.78 -15.46 65.14
C ALA A 4 -43.97 -15.80 63.67
N ALA A 5 -44.21 -14.76 62.86
CA ALA A 5 -44.26 -14.84 61.41
C ALA A 5 -42.99 -15.54 60.91
N GLN A 6 -43.14 -16.79 60.46
CA GLN A 6 -42.14 -17.50 59.69
C GLN A 6 -42.06 -16.81 58.33
N GLY A 7 -41.30 -15.71 58.28
CA GLY A 7 -40.87 -15.09 57.03
C GLY A 7 -40.07 -16.14 56.27
N SER A 8 -40.63 -16.60 55.15
CA SER A 8 -39.99 -17.47 54.16
C SER A 8 -38.56 -16.97 53.87
N ARG A 9 -37.57 -17.51 54.59
CA ARG A 9 -36.15 -17.36 54.23
C ARG A 9 -35.96 -18.19 52.97
N SER A 10 -36.18 -17.55 51.83
CA SER A 10 -35.91 -18.10 50.51
C SER A 10 -34.44 -18.50 50.43
N GLU A 11 -34.14 -19.76 50.74
CA GLU A 11 -32.84 -20.36 50.50
C GLU A 11 -32.72 -20.59 48.99
N GLY A 12 -31.77 -19.89 48.36
CA GLY A 12 -31.53 -19.97 46.92
C GLY A 12 -30.23 -20.70 46.62
N LYS A 13 -30.14 -21.27 45.42
CA LYS A 13 -28.86 -21.71 44.86
C LYS A 13 -28.02 -20.48 44.55
N LEU A 14 -26.77 -20.46 45.04
CA LEU A 14 -25.83 -19.38 44.80
C LEU A 14 -24.65 -19.91 43.99
N LEU A 15 -24.40 -19.32 42.84
CA LEU A 15 -23.27 -19.64 41.97
C LEU A 15 -22.31 -18.45 41.98
N ILE A 16 -21.08 -18.66 42.42
CA ILE A 16 -20.03 -17.64 42.39
C ILE A 16 -18.97 -18.12 41.40
N ALA A 17 -18.83 -17.43 40.27
CA ALA A 17 -17.85 -17.75 39.24
C ALA A 17 -16.89 -16.58 38.98
N TYR A 18 -15.61 -16.93 38.81
CA TYR A 18 -14.53 -16.02 38.46
C TYR A 18 -14.00 -16.40 37.09
N SER A 19 -13.80 -15.42 36.22
CA SER A 19 -13.11 -15.59 34.93
C SER A 19 -11.83 -14.77 34.91
N ASP A 20 -10.75 -15.33 34.38
CA ASP A 20 -9.57 -14.55 34.02
C ASP A 20 -9.66 -14.00 32.58
N ASN A 21 -8.65 -13.20 32.19
CA ASN A 21 -8.53 -12.61 30.84
C ASN A 21 -8.20 -13.64 29.76
N ASN A 22 -7.93 -14.88 30.14
CA ASN A 22 -7.61 -15.99 29.26
C ASN A 22 -8.84 -16.86 28.98
N GLY A 23 -10.00 -16.51 29.55
CA GLY A 23 -11.26 -17.24 29.38
C GLY A 23 -11.41 -18.47 30.28
N SER A 24 -10.52 -18.65 31.26
CA SER A 24 -10.61 -19.73 32.24
C SER A 24 -11.54 -19.34 33.38
N THR A 25 -12.56 -20.16 33.64
CA THR A 25 -13.56 -19.90 34.68
C THR A 25 -13.50 -20.90 35.82
N ILE A 26 -13.43 -20.42 37.06
CA ILE A 26 -13.54 -21.23 38.28
C ILE A 26 -14.85 -20.84 38.98
N GLY A 27 -15.73 -21.81 39.20
CA GLY A 27 -17.04 -21.61 39.84
C GLY A 27 -17.22 -22.46 41.10
N VAL A 28 -17.91 -21.92 42.09
CA VAL A 28 -18.36 -22.64 43.28
C VAL A 28 -19.88 -22.52 43.38
N GLU A 29 -20.57 -23.67 43.48
CA GLU A 29 -22.02 -23.75 43.66
C GLU A 29 -22.34 -24.03 45.13
N TYR A 30 -23.29 -23.26 45.67
CA TYR A 30 -23.88 -23.49 46.98
C TYR A 30 -25.35 -23.83 46.81
N ALA A 31 -25.75 -25.03 47.25
CA ALA A 31 -27.08 -25.58 46.98
C ALA A 31 -28.21 -24.92 47.80
N SER A 32 -27.89 -24.32 48.95
CA SER A 32 -28.82 -23.56 49.79
C SER A 32 -28.04 -22.48 50.55
N VAL A 33 -28.33 -21.21 50.26
CA VAL A 33 -27.78 -20.06 50.97
C VAL A 33 -28.92 -19.12 51.32
N ALA A 34 -29.10 -18.83 52.62
CA ALA A 34 -30.01 -17.77 53.05
C ALA A 34 -29.49 -16.41 52.54
N SER A 35 -30.38 -15.54 52.08
CA SER A 35 -30.03 -14.23 51.48
C SER A 35 -29.03 -13.39 52.31
N THR A 36 -29.13 -13.43 53.64
CA THR A 36 -28.18 -12.76 54.56
C THR A 36 -26.75 -13.30 54.46
N GLN A 37 -26.59 -14.61 54.21
CA GLN A 37 -25.30 -15.29 54.10
C GLN A 37 -24.68 -15.11 52.70
N ALA A 38 -25.49 -14.90 51.66
CA ALA A 38 -25.03 -14.72 50.29
C ALA A 38 -24.12 -13.49 50.13
N ASN A 39 -24.47 -12.36 50.77
CA ASN A 39 -23.66 -11.13 50.74
C ASN A 39 -22.29 -11.33 51.40
N PHE A 40 -22.25 -12.07 52.51
CA PHE A 40 -21.00 -12.40 53.20
C PHE A 40 -20.13 -13.33 52.36
N LEU A 41 -20.70 -14.40 51.79
CA LEU A 41 -19.98 -15.32 50.91
C LEU A 41 -19.41 -14.62 49.67
N MET A 42 -20.21 -13.77 49.01
CA MET A 42 -19.76 -12.96 47.87
C MET A 42 -18.55 -12.08 48.24
N GLY A 43 -18.57 -11.48 49.43
CA GLY A 43 -17.45 -10.69 49.96
C GLY A 43 -16.18 -11.52 50.14
N VAL A 44 -16.27 -12.69 50.80
CA VAL A 44 -15.10 -13.56 51.04
C VAL A 44 -14.51 -14.12 49.75
N CYS A 45 -15.34 -14.56 48.80
CA CYS A 45 -14.86 -15.07 47.51
C CYS A 45 -14.17 -13.97 46.68
N SER A 46 -14.65 -12.72 46.76
CA SER A 46 -14.00 -11.58 46.11
C SER A 46 -12.59 -11.30 46.67
N VAL A 47 -12.37 -11.58 47.96
CA VAL A 47 -11.08 -11.42 48.63
C VAL A 47 -10.14 -12.59 48.33
N ALA A 48 -10.64 -13.84 48.33
CA ALA A 48 -9.81 -15.04 48.11
C ALA A 48 -9.16 -15.11 46.71
N ALA A 49 -9.80 -14.54 45.68
CA ALA A 49 -9.30 -14.62 44.31
C ALA A 49 -8.14 -13.64 43.99
N SER A 50 -7.31 -13.26 44.97
CA SER A 50 -6.30 -12.19 44.88
C SER A 50 -5.49 -12.22 43.56
N ASP A 51 -5.34 -11.06 42.90
CA ASP A 51 -4.43 -10.76 41.76
C ASP A 51 -4.90 -10.69 40.29
N LYS A 52 -6.18 -10.84 39.92
CA LYS A 52 -6.63 -10.53 38.53
C LYS A 52 -7.84 -9.63 38.54
N GLN A 53 -7.96 -8.69 37.60
CA GLN A 53 -9.12 -7.77 37.50
C GLN A 53 -10.41 -8.61 37.43
N LYS A 54 -11.25 -8.54 38.48
CA LYS A 54 -12.36 -9.47 38.70
C LYS A 54 -13.67 -8.83 38.28
N ARG A 55 -14.33 -9.43 37.30
CA ARG A 55 -15.74 -9.19 37.00
C ARG A 55 -16.57 -10.24 37.74
N ILE A 56 -17.34 -9.83 38.75
CA ILE A 56 -18.26 -10.74 39.43
C ILE A 56 -19.45 -10.97 38.50
N VAL A 57 -19.61 -12.20 37.99
CA VAL A 57 -20.78 -12.63 37.24
C VAL A 57 -21.71 -13.40 38.18
N THR A 58 -22.55 -12.68 38.92
CA THR A 58 -23.63 -13.33 39.69
C THR A 58 -24.79 -13.58 38.74
N SER A 59 -25.09 -14.84 38.43
CA SER A 59 -26.39 -15.21 37.89
C SER A 59 -27.25 -15.68 39.05
N SER A 60 -28.04 -14.77 39.62
CA SER A 60 -29.18 -15.17 40.43
C SER A 60 -30.22 -15.76 39.48
N ALA A 61 -30.23 -17.07 39.32
CA ALA A 61 -31.32 -17.75 38.67
C ALA A 61 -32.55 -17.68 39.59
N LEU A 62 -33.33 -16.61 39.47
CA LEU A 62 -34.70 -16.62 39.98
C LEU A 62 -35.59 -15.89 38.97
N GLY A 63 -36.47 -16.68 38.37
CA GLY A 63 -37.30 -16.26 37.25
C GLY A 63 -38.17 -15.06 37.59
N ASN A 64 -38.13 -14.07 36.72
CA ASN A 64 -39.32 -13.48 36.14
C ASN A 64 -38.88 -12.82 34.82
N THR A 65 -39.57 -13.14 33.74
CA THR A 65 -39.57 -12.34 32.52
C THR A 65 -40.22 -11.00 32.84
N ASP A 66 -39.41 -10.04 33.27
CA ASP A 66 -39.74 -8.64 33.20
C ASP A 66 -38.53 -7.94 32.60
N GLU A 67 -38.80 -7.02 31.69
CA GLU A 67 -37.86 -6.40 30.77
C GLU A 67 -36.77 -5.69 31.57
N THR A 68 -35.67 -6.40 31.84
CA THR A 68 -34.42 -5.74 32.19
C THR A 68 -33.88 -5.20 30.89
N GLU A 69 -33.98 -3.88 30.72
CA GLU A 69 -33.07 -3.11 29.87
C GLU A 69 -31.65 -3.39 30.37
N THR A 70 -31.09 -4.52 29.96
CA THR A 70 -29.66 -4.65 29.83
C THR A 70 -29.30 -3.65 28.75
N THR A 71 -28.77 -2.50 29.15
CA THR A 71 -28.08 -1.59 28.25
C THR A 71 -27.09 -2.44 27.43
N ASN A 72 -27.47 -2.75 26.18
CA ASN A 72 -26.77 -3.64 25.25
C ASN A 72 -25.53 -2.93 24.68
N ASP A 73 -24.72 -2.31 25.53
CA ASP A 73 -23.73 -1.31 25.11
C ASP A 73 -22.44 -1.91 24.52
N GLY A 74 -22.29 -3.24 24.54
CA GLY A 74 -21.12 -3.93 23.99
C GLY A 74 -21.34 -4.71 22.67
N GLY A 75 -22.57 -5.17 22.42
CA GLY A 75 -22.90 -5.99 21.25
C GLY A 75 -23.18 -5.15 20.00
N ASP A 76 -24.00 -4.12 20.16
CA ASP A 76 -24.40 -3.21 19.07
C ASP A 76 -23.21 -2.41 18.51
N ASP A 77 -22.22 -2.07 19.35
CA ASP A 77 -21.00 -1.39 18.90
C ASP A 77 -20.12 -2.31 18.03
N MET A 78 -20.09 -3.60 18.34
CA MET A 78 -19.31 -4.57 17.56
C MET A 78 -19.90 -4.78 16.17
N GLU A 79 -21.22 -4.91 16.04
CA GLU A 79 -21.89 -5.04 14.75
C GLU A 79 -21.66 -3.80 13.86
N LYS A 80 -21.76 -2.59 14.44
CA LYS A 80 -21.45 -1.34 13.73
C LYS A 80 -20.00 -1.29 13.25
N ARG A 81 -19.04 -1.65 14.11
CA ARG A 81 -17.62 -1.66 13.76
C ARG A 81 -17.29 -2.70 12.69
N ILE A 82 -17.94 -3.87 12.73
CA ILE A 82 -17.81 -4.89 11.69
C ILE A 82 -18.36 -4.36 10.36
N ALA A 83 -19.53 -3.73 10.36
CA ALA A 83 -20.09 -3.13 9.14
C ALA A 83 -19.18 -2.06 8.53
N VAL A 84 -18.55 -1.22 9.35
CA VAL A 84 -17.54 -0.24 8.90
C VAL A 84 -16.33 -0.95 8.29
N LEU A 85 -15.79 -1.98 8.96
CA LEU A 85 -14.66 -2.75 8.45
C LEU A 85 -14.98 -3.44 7.12
N GLU A 86 -16.18 -4.00 6.96
CA GLU A 86 -16.61 -4.62 5.70
C GLU A 86 -16.66 -3.59 4.56
N ALA A 87 -17.18 -2.39 4.84
CA ALA A 87 -17.20 -1.30 3.88
C ALA A 87 -15.78 -0.82 3.51
N GLU A 88 -14.90 -0.61 4.50
CA GLU A 88 -13.51 -0.21 4.26
C GLU A 88 -12.73 -1.27 3.48
N VAL A 89 -12.92 -2.56 3.79
CA VAL A 89 -12.29 -3.66 3.05
C VAL A 89 -12.81 -3.75 1.61
N ALA A 90 -14.09 -3.45 1.39
CA ALA A 90 -14.65 -3.36 0.04
C ALA A 90 -14.01 -2.21 -0.77
N HIS A 91 -13.81 -1.04 -0.15
CA HIS A 91 -13.09 0.08 -0.75
C HIS A 91 -11.63 -0.28 -1.07
N ILE A 92 -10.88 -0.85 -0.11
CA ILE A 92 -9.50 -1.29 -0.33
C ILE A 92 -9.41 -2.26 -1.50
N LYS A 93 -10.36 -3.20 -1.63
CA LYS A 93 -10.39 -4.13 -2.77
C LYS A 93 -10.56 -3.39 -4.10
N SER A 94 -11.39 -2.36 -4.14
CA SER A 94 -11.57 -1.51 -5.32
C SER A 94 -10.28 -0.76 -5.66
N ASP A 95 -9.68 -0.08 -4.69
CA ASP A 95 -8.46 0.70 -4.86
C ASP A 95 -7.30 -0.19 -5.36
N VAL A 96 -7.17 -1.40 -4.80
CA VAL A 96 -6.15 -2.37 -5.24
C VAL A 96 -6.40 -2.83 -6.68
N ALA A 97 -7.65 -2.98 -7.10
CA ALA A 97 -7.98 -3.33 -8.48
C ALA A 97 -7.62 -2.19 -9.45
N GLU A 98 -7.88 -0.93 -9.07
CA GLU A 98 -7.50 0.24 -9.85
C GLU A 98 -5.97 0.39 -9.94
N LEU A 99 -5.26 0.29 -8.81
CA LEU A 99 -3.79 0.32 -8.77
C LEU A 99 -3.17 -0.75 -9.68
N LYS A 100 -3.73 -1.96 -9.70
CA LYS A 100 -3.26 -3.01 -10.61
C LYS A 100 -3.46 -2.63 -12.08
N GLY A 101 -4.55 -1.94 -12.40
CA GLY A 101 -4.79 -1.37 -13.72
C GLY A 101 -3.75 -0.32 -14.10
N ASP A 102 -3.47 0.61 -13.19
CA ASP A 102 -2.51 1.69 -13.44
C ASP A 102 -1.06 1.19 -13.54
N VAL A 103 -0.66 0.22 -12.71
CA VAL A 103 0.64 -0.46 -12.84
C VAL A 103 0.78 -1.14 -14.22
N LYS A 104 -0.30 -1.71 -14.76
CA LYS A 104 -0.28 -2.29 -16.11
C LYS A 104 -0.07 -1.20 -17.18
N LYS A 105 -0.77 -0.06 -17.09
CA LYS A 105 -0.58 1.07 -18.02
C LYS A 105 0.85 1.61 -17.96
N ILE A 106 1.38 1.84 -16.76
CA ILE A 106 2.77 2.29 -16.57
C ILE A 106 3.76 1.34 -17.24
N ARG A 107 3.55 0.03 -17.12
CA ARG A 107 4.40 -0.97 -17.78
C ARG A 107 4.38 -0.81 -19.31
N ASP A 108 3.19 -0.59 -19.88
CA ASP A 108 3.03 -0.40 -21.33
C ASP A 108 3.67 0.92 -21.80
N ASP A 109 3.53 2.00 -21.02
CA ASP A 109 4.16 3.31 -21.29
C ASP A 109 5.69 3.23 -21.24
N VAL A 110 6.25 2.54 -20.24
CA VAL A 110 7.70 2.29 -20.12
C VAL A 110 8.22 1.46 -21.30
N ALA A 111 7.46 0.46 -21.75
CA ALA A 111 7.83 -0.34 -22.91
C ALA A 111 7.84 0.49 -24.20
N THR A 112 6.91 1.44 -24.34
CA THR A 112 6.87 2.39 -25.46
C THR A 112 8.06 3.34 -25.42
N THR A 113 8.30 3.96 -24.26
CA THR A 113 9.45 4.87 -24.04
C THR A 113 10.78 4.19 -24.36
N THR A 114 10.93 2.91 -23.99
CA THR A 114 12.14 2.13 -24.30
C THR A 114 12.35 1.98 -25.80
N ARG A 115 11.27 1.74 -26.57
CA ARG A 115 11.36 1.67 -28.05
C ARG A 115 11.74 3.02 -28.64
N ASP A 116 11.13 4.10 -28.16
CA ASP A 116 11.43 5.45 -28.62
C ASP A 116 12.89 5.80 -28.37
N MET A 117 13.43 5.43 -27.20
CA MET A 117 14.86 5.61 -26.89
C MET A 117 15.77 4.79 -27.80
N ALA A 118 15.41 3.54 -28.15
CA ALA A 118 16.16 2.77 -29.13
C ALA A 118 16.19 3.46 -30.51
N VAL A 119 15.07 4.03 -30.95
CA VAL A 119 14.99 4.79 -32.21
C VAL A 119 15.84 6.05 -32.14
N VAL A 120 15.79 6.80 -31.04
CA VAL A 120 16.62 8.01 -30.86
C VAL A 120 18.10 7.66 -30.89
N LEU A 121 18.52 6.60 -30.21
CA LEU A 121 19.91 6.14 -30.24
C LEU A 121 20.35 5.75 -31.65
N GLN A 122 19.52 5.02 -32.39
CA GLN A 122 19.82 4.68 -33.79
C GLN A 122 19.98 5.95 -34.65
N LYS A 123 19.09 6.92 -34.49
CA LYS A 123 19.18 8.20 -35.21
C LYS A 123 20.44 8.98 -34.85
N LEU A 124 20.91 8.92 -33.60
CA LEU A 124 22.17 9.55 -33.19
C LEU A 124 23.37 8.90 -33.87
N VAL A 125 23.40 7.55 -33.93
CA VAL A 125 24.42 6.81 -34.68
C VAL A 125 24.40 7.17 -36.16
N ASP A 126 23.21 7.24 -36.75
CA ASP A 126 23.05 7.61 -38.16
C ASP A 126 23.54 9.05 -38.41
N ILE A 127 23.22 10.00 -37.53
CA ILE A 127 23.71 11.39 -37.63
C ILE A 127 25.24 11.42 -37.57
N ASP A 128 25.84 10.70 -36.63
CA ASP A 128 27.30 10.61 -36.48
C ASP A 128 27.96 10.05 -37.76
N ALA A 129 27.41 8.95 -38.29
CA ALA A 129 27.85 8.37 -39.57
C ALA A 129 27.67 9.33 -40.77
N ASN A 130 26.59 10.11 -40.79
CA ASN A 130 26.36 11.10 -41.85
C ASN A 130 27.27 12.32 -41.73
N LEU A 131 27.67 12.71 -40.52
CA LEU A 131 28.67 13.75 -40.30
C LEU A 131 30.06 13.31 -40.78
N LEU A 132 30.43 12.05 -40.57
CA LEU A 132 31.65 11.46 -41.11
C LEU A 132 31.67 11.36 -42.64
N LYS A 133 30.50 11.29 -43.29
CA LYS A 133 30.35 11.22 -44.75
C LYS A 133 30.32 12.56 -45.47
N LYS A 134 30.22 13.70 -44.77
CA LYS A 134 30.48 14.99 -45.43
C LYS A 134 31.94 14.99 -45.88
N PRO A 135 32.27 15.34 -47.13
CA PRO A 135 33.65 15.37 -47.58
C PRO A 135 34.42 16.25 -46.61
N SER A 136 35.38 15.65 -45.90
CA SER A 136 36.23 16.39 -44.99
C SER A 136 36.85 17.54 -45.78
N THR A 137 37.04 18.71 -45.15
CA THR A 137 37.62 19.89 -45.81
C THR A 137 38.93 19.56 -46.54
N SER A 138 39.64 18.50 -46.12
CA SER A 138 40.80 17.90 -46.80
C SER A 138 40.53 17.34 -48.20
N GLU A 139 39.40 16.66 -48.44
CA GLU A 139 39.07 16.13 -49.77
C GLU A 139 38.69 17.27 -50.73
N MET A 140 37.92 18.25 -50.24
CA MET A 140 37.58 19.46 -51.00
C MET A 140 38.82 20.29 -51.31
N SER A 141 39.73 20.49 -50.35
CA SER A 141 40.97 21.21 -50.58
C SER A 141 41.89 20.48 -51.56
N SER A 142 41.95 19.14 -51.51
CA SER A 142 42.75 18.34 -52.44
C SER A 142 42.21 18.44 -53.88
N ALA A 143 40.88 18.35 -54.05
CA ALA A 143 40.24 18.54 -55.36
C ALA A 143 40.45 19.96 -55.91
N ILE A 144 40.34 20.97 -55.06
CA ILE A 144 40.62 22.38 -55.41
C ILE A 144 42.08 22.55 -55.83
N SER A 145 43.04 22.00 -55.07
CA SER A 145 44.47 22.09 -55.39
C SER A 145 44.82 21.36 -56.70
N SER A 146 44.25 20.18 -56.94
CA SER A 146 44.44 19.44 -58.19
C SER A 146 43.92 20.22 -59.41
N ALA A 147 42.72 20.79 -59.29
CA ALA A 147 42.13 21.63 -60.34
C ALA A 147 42.94 22.92 -60.59
N ALA A 148 43.39 23.60 -59.52
CA ALA A 148 44.18 24.82 -59.61
C ALA A 148 45.55 24.56 -60.28
N ASN A 149 46.24 23.48 -59.92
CA ASN A 149 47.52 23.10 -60.53
C ASN A 149 47.36 22.81 -62.03
N LYS A 150 46.29 22.10 -62.41
CA LYS A 150 45.99 21.84 -63.83
C LYS A 150 45.71 23.14 -64.59
N GLN A 151 44.98 24.09 -64.00
CA GLN A 151 44.73 25.40 -64.61
C GLN A 151 46.02 26.21 -64.78
N ILE A 152 46.88 26.28 -63.75
CA ILE A 152 48.18 26.98 -63.80
C ILE A 152 49.06 26.48 -64.94
N CYS A 153 49.13 25.16 -65.13
CA CYS A 153 49.93 24.59 -66.22
C CYS A 153 49.40 25.00 -67.60
N TRP A 154 48.07 25.01 -67.77
CA TRP A 154 47.43 25.40 -69.03
C TRP A 154 47.61 26.90 -69.32
N THR A 155 47.45 27.77 -68.32
CA THR A 155 47.59 29.22 -68.51
C THR A 155 49.02 29.62 -68.84
N ILE A 156 50.02 29.00 -68.19
CA ILE A 156 51.44 29.19 -68.51
C ILE A 156 51.72 28.75 -69.96
N GLY A 157 51.24 27.58 -70.36
CA GLY A 157 51.43 27.06 -71.72
C GLY A 157 50.85 27.99 -72.80
N VAL A 158 49.64 28.51 -72.59
CA VAL A 158 49.01 29.48 -73.50
C VAL A 158 49.78 30.79 -73.55
N ALA A 159 50.26 31.31 -72.41
CA ALA A 159 51.03 32.55 -72.37
C ALA A 159 52.34 32.46 -73.19
N PHE A 160 53.07 31.33 -73.08
CA PHE A 160 54.27 31.10 -73.88
C PHE A 160 53.97 30.97 -75.38
N ALA A 161 52.86 30.31 -75.74
CA ALA A 161 52.45 30.20 -77.14
C ALA A 161 52.18 31.58 -77.77
N ILE A 162 51.48 32.46 -77.06
CA ILE A 162 51.18 33.82 -77.55
C ILE A 162 52.47 34.65 -77.73
N LEU A 163 53.40 34.60 -76.75
CA LEU A 163 54.68 35.33 -76.85
C LEU A 163 55.57 34.80 -78.00
N GLY A 164 55.58 33.49 -78.21
CA GLY A 164 56.32 32.89 -79.32
C GLY A 164 55.79 33.33 -80.70
N ILE A 165 54.47 33.41 -80.85
CA ILE A 165 53.83 33.89 -82.08
C ILE A 165 54.06 35.40 -82.25
N ALA A 166 54.02 36.19 -81.18
CA ALA A 166 54.27 37.63 -81.23
C ALA A 166 55.68 37.96 -81.77
N LYS A 167 56.70 37.17 -81.40
CA LYS A 167 58.07 37.31 -81.93
C LYS A 167 58.21 36.88 -83.40
N TYR A 168 57.23 36.16 -83.95
CA TYR A 168 57.23 35.72 -85.35
C TYR A 168 56.46 36.69 -86.26
N ILE A 169 55.59 37.51 -85.68
CA ILE A 169 54.74 38.50 -86.37
C ILE A 169 55.37 39.90 -86.41
N PHE A 170 56.30 40.23 -85.51
CA PHE A 170 57.04 41.49 -85.47
C PHE A 170 58.55 41.24 -85.61
#